data_AF-A0A3B8HE11-F1
#
_entry.id   AF-A0A3B8HE11-F1
#
_cell.length_a   1.000
_cell.length_b   1.000
_cell.length_c   1.000
_cell.angle_alpha   90.00
_cell.angle_beta   90.00
_cell.angle_gamma   90.00
#
_symmetry.space_group_name_H-M   'P 1'
#
loop_
_entity.id
_entity.type
_entity.pdbx_description
1 polymer ?
#
loop_
_entity_poly.entity_id
_entity_poly.type
_entity_poly.pdbx_seq_one_letter_code
_entity_poly.pdbx_strand_id
1 'polypeptide(L)'
;MNSLNFPILSVITHLPLLGILVICLIKSSRHDLIRWVAFLTAVVTFLVSLPLYFLFDAKSWQMQFVEHVPWISEFGISYHMGIDGISLLLVLLTTFLSALAILSTWSAVTEGVKGYMVSLLFLEVGMIGVFCSLDFILFYVFWEVMLIPMYFIIGIWGGPRRIYAAVKFFIYTMSGSVLMLVAILVLYFMHYKVTGVYTFDILTYYNLGLPSSIQFWLFLAFFLAFAIKVPMFPFHTWLPDAHVEAPTAGSVILAGVLLKMGTYGFLRFSLPILPKASIDFIPVILFLSVVGIIYGALVSLAQDDIKK
;
A
#
# COMPACT_ATOMS: atom_id res chain seq x y z
N MET A 1 -13.49 18.02 2.49
CA MET A 1 -14.22 18.53 3.68
C MET A 1 -14.06 17.55 4.84
N ASN A 2 -13.81 18.00 6.07
CA ASN A 2 -13.83 17.13 7.26
C ASN A 2 -15.16 17.31 7.99
N SER A 3 -16.15 16.45 7.69
CA SER A 3 -17.50 16.51 8.26
C SER A 3 -17.53 16.21 9.77
N LEU A 4 -16.48 15.58 10.31
CA LEU A 4 -16.40 15.13 11.70
C LEU A 4 -15.68 16.12 12.62
N ASN A 5 -14.98 17.13 12.09
CA ASN A 5 -14.06 18.00 12.85
C ASN A 5 -13.10 17.22 13.77
N PHE A 6 -12.81 15.97 13.41
CA PHE A 6 -11.98 15.04 14.17
C PHE A 6 -11.00 14.38 13.19
N PRO A 7 -9.73 14.19 13.55
CA PRO A 7 -8.72 13.60 12.66
C PRO A 7 -8.87 12.07 12.60
N ILE A 8 -9.99 11.62 12.03
CA ILE A 8 -10.35 10.19 11.97
C ILE A 8 -9.35 9.36 11.16
N LEU A 9 -8.80 9.88 10.06
CA LEU A 9 -7.84 9.17 9.23
C LEU A 9 -6.52 9.01 9.99
N SER A 10 -6.03 10.06 10.64
CA SER A 10 -4.86 9.96 11.53
C SER A 10 -5.06 8.90 12.60
N VAL A 11 -6.24 8.87 13.25
CA VAL A 11 -6.53 7.89 14.29
C VAL A 11 -6.53 6.48 13.71
N ILE A 12 -7.25 6.21 12.63
CA ILE A 12 -7.29 4.88 12.00
C ILE A 12 -5.89 4.42 11.59
N THR A 13 -5.09 5.31 10.98
CA THR A 13 -3.74 4.97 10.52
C THR A 13 -2.77 4.67 11.67
N HIS A 14 -2.83 5.43 12.77
CA HIS A 14 -1.83 5.34 13.84
C HIS A 14 -2.27 4.55 15.07
N LEU A 15 -3.56 4.20 15.21
CA LEU A 15 -4.05 3.38 16.32
C LEU A 15 -3.32 2.04 16.46
N PRO A 16 -2.95 1.32 15.38
CA PRO A 16 -2.14 0.11 15.51
C PRO A 16 -0.76 0.34 16.15
N LEU A 17 -0.18 1.55 16.03
CA LEU A 17 1.08 1.89 16.72
C LEU A 17 0.91 1.91 18.24
N LEU A 18 -0.25 2.31 18.75
CA LEU A 18 -0.54 2.24 20.19
C LEU A 18 -0.58 0.77 20.65
N GLY A 19 -1.18 -0.13 19.86
CA GLY A 19 -1.14 -1.57 20.13
C GLY A 19 0.28 -2.12 20.15
N ILE A 20 1.13 -1.69 19.21
CA ILE A 20 2.56 -2.04 19.18
C ILE A 20 3.26 -1.58 20.47
N LEU A 21 3.06 -0.34 20.91
CA LEU A 21 3.65 0.18 22.13
C LEU A 21 3.25 -0.66 23.35
N VAL A 22 1.97 -1.03 23.47
CA VAL A 22 1.49 -1.90 24.54
C VAL A 22 2.13 -3.29 24.47
N ILE A 23 2.22 -3.89 23.28
CA ILE A 23 2.88 -5.19 23.06
C ILE A 23 4.37 -5.12 23.44
N CYS A 24 5.06 -4.03 23.12
CA CYS A 24 6.46 -3.82 23.45
C CYS A 24 6.72 -3.86 24.97
N LEU A 25 5.77 -3.40 25.79
CA LEU A 25 5.85 -3.45 27.26
C LEU A 25 5.54 -4.83 27.85
N ILE A 26 4.90 -5.72 27.08
CA ILE A 26 4.57 -7.08 27.53
C ILE A 26 5.79 -8.00 27.41
N LYS A 27 6.02 -8.82 28.44
CA LYS A 27 7.07 -9.86 28.43
C LYS A 27 6.80 -10.86 27.30
N SER A 28 7.83 -11.19 26.52
CA SER A 28 7.71 -12.06 25.35
C SER A 28 7.16 -13.46 25.64
N SER A 29 7.22 -13.94 26.88
CA SER A 29 6.65 -15.24 27.29
C SER A 29 5.12 -15.26 27.37
N ARG A 30 4.45 -14.09 27.42
CA ARG A 30 2.98 -14.01 27.53
C ARG A 30 2.32 -14.01 26.15
N HIS A 31 2.46 -15.11 25.41
CA HIS A 31 1.99 -15.21 24.02
C HIS A 31 0.51 -14.85 23.86
N ASP A 32 -0.38 -15.38 24.68
CA ASP A 32 -1.83 -15.15 24.54
C ASP A 32 -2.21 -13.70 24.79
N LEU A 33 -1.60 -13.05 25.78
CA LEU A 33 -1.84 -11.63 26.05
C LEU A 33 -1.40 -10.76 24.85
N ILE A 34 -0.25 -11.08 24.25
CA ILE A 34 0.26 -10.38 23.06
C ILE A 34 -0.72 -10.52 21.88
N ARG A 35 -1.21 -11.74 21.63
CA ARG A 35 -2.17 -11.99 20.55
C ARG A 35 -3.49 -11.26 20.78
N TRP A 36 -4.02 -11.30 22.00
CA TRP A 36 -5.25 -10.57 22.35
C TRP A 36 -5.10 -9.06 22.21
N VAL A 37 -3.99 -8.48 22.66
CA VAL A 37 -3.75 -7.04 22.47
C VAL A 37 -3.69 -6.68 20.99
N ALA A 38 -2.98 -7.47 20.17
CA ALA A 38 -2.90 -7.23 18.74
C ALA A 38 -4.28 -7.34 18.07
N PHE A 39 -5.03 -8.40 18.38
CA PHE A 39 -6.35 -8.64 17.80
C PHE A 39 -7.35 -7.55 18.21
N LEU A 40 -7.42 -7.21 19.50
CA LEU A 40 -8.30 -6.14 19.97
C LEU A 40 -7.93 -4.80 19.35
N THR A 41 -6.64 -4.51 19.19
CA THR A 41 -6.19 -3.30 18.49
C THR A 41 -6.73 -3.26 17.06
N ALA A 42 -6.53 -4.32 16.27
CA ALA A 42 -7.02 -4.37 14.88
C ALA A 42 -8.55 -4.34 14.78
N VAL A 43 -9.27 -5.00 15.70
CA VAL A 43 -10.74 -4.92 15.77
C VAL A 43 -11.18 -3.50 16.08
N VAL A 44 -10.54 -2.81 17.03
CA VAL A 44 -10.83 -1.40 17.32
C VAL A 44 -10.52 -0.52 16.11
N THR A 45 -9.39 -0.73 15.42
CA THR A 45 -9.07 0.00 14.17
C THR A 45 -10.18 -0.18 13.12
N PHE A 46 -10.68 -1.40 12.93
CA PHE A 46 -11.80 -1.69 12.04
C PHE A 46 -13.10 -1.01 12.49
N LEU A 47 -13.45 -1.07 13.77
CA LEU A 47 -14.65 -0.40 14.27
C LEU A 47 -14.58 1.12 14.11
N VAL A 48 -13.40 1.71 14.30
CA VAL A 48 -13.15 3.14 14.11
C VAL A 48 -13.14 3.53 12.62
N SER A 49 -12.92 2.58 11.69
CA SER A 49 -13.02 2.82 10.25
C SER A 49 -14.46 2.79 9.72
N LEU A 50 -15.40 2.11 10.39
CA LEU A 50 -16.81 2.01 9.96
C LEU A 50 -17.53 3.36 9.78
N PRO A 51 -17.36 4.39 10.64
CA PRO A 51 -17.93 5.70 10.42
C PRO A 51 -17.57 6.31 9.07
N LEU A 52 -16.40 5.99 8.50
CA LEU A 52 -16.03 6.46 7.16
C LEU A 52 -17.07 6.02 6.13
N TYR A 53 -17.59 4.80 6.19
CA TYR A 53 -18.58 4.31 5.24
C TYR A 53 -19.93 5.01 5.38
N PHE A 54 -20.43 5.13 6.61
CA PHE A 54 -21.76 5.67 6.88
C PHE A 54 -21.85 7.18 6.71
N LEU A 55 -20.74 7.89 6.86
CA LEU A 55 -20.67 9.36 6.75
C LEU A 55 -20.08 9.83 5.41
N PHE A 56 -19.73 8.92 4.51
CA PHE A 56 -19.23 9.26 3.17
C PHE A 56 -20.36 9.77 2.27
N ASP A 57 -20.16 10.94 1.66
CA ASP A 57 -21.07 11.46 0.63
C ASP A 57 -20.72 10.90 -0.75
N ALA A 58 -21.44 9.86 -1.18
CA ALA A 58 -21.23 9.24 -2.50
C ALA A 58 -21.60 10.14 -3.69
N LYS A 59 -22.24 11.31 -3.47
CA LYS A 59 -22.61 12.25 -4.54
C LYS A 59 -21.48 13.22 -4.89
N SER A 60 -20.46 13.34 -4.04
CA SER A 60 -19.33 14.23 -4.25
C SER A 60 -18.12 13.49 -4.82
N TRP A 61 -17.43 14.12 -5.76
CA TRP A 61 -16.15 13.66 -6.31
C TRP A 61 -14.94 14.17 -5.50
N GLN A 62 -15.16 15.07 -4.53
CA GLN A 62 -14.08 15.68 -3.75
C GLN A 62 -13.53 14.72 -2.70
N MET A 63 -12.29 14.95 -2.28
CA MET A 63 -11.69 14.27 -1.13
C MET A 63 -12.44 14.61 0.17
N GLN A 64 -12.74 13.58 0.94
CA GLN A 64 -13.48 13.63 2.19
C GLN A 64 -12.58 13.23 3.37
N PHE A 65 -12.99 13.62 4.57
CA PHE A 65 -12.21 13.43 5.81
C PHE A 65 -10.79 13.99 5.71
N VAL A 66 -10.66 15.14 5.02
CA VAL A 66 -9.37 15.74 4.72
C VAL A 66 -8.71 16.28 5.99
N GLU A 67 -7.48 15.87 6.21
CA GLU A 67 -6.60 16.36 7.27
C GLU A 67 -5.36 16.92 6.59
N HIS A 68 -5.11 18.22 6.75
CA HIS A 68 -4.04 18.91 6.04
C HIS A 68 -3.26 19.78 7.03
N VAL A 69 -2.02 19.36 7.33
CA VAL A 69 -1.11 20.06 8.23
C VAL A 69 0.25 20.21 7.53
N PRO A 70 0.85 21.42 7.47
CA PRO A 70 2.20 21.58 6.96
C PRO A 70 3.19 20.73 7.76
N TRP A 71 4.05 19.96 7.08
CA TRP A 71 5.04 19.11 7.74
C TRP A 71 6.46 19.65 7.58
N ILE A 72 6.92 19.84 6.33
CA ILE A 72 8.20 20.49 6.02
C ILE A 72 7.95 21.53 4.94
N SER A 73 7.63 22.74 5.38
CA SER A 73 7.10 23.80 4.53
C SER A 73 8.13 24.29 3.51
N GLU A 74 9.43 24.24 3.84
CA GLU A 74 10.52 24.65 2.96
C GLU A 74 10.59 23.82 1.68
N PHE A 75 10.14 22.56 1.73
CA PHE A 75 10.09 21.65 0.59
C PHE A 75 8.67 21.41 0.08
N GLY A 76 7.67 22.14 0.58
CA GLY A 76 6.27 21.94 0.20
C GLY A 76 5.72 20.55 0.57
N ILE A 77 6.26 19.93 1.63
CA ILE A 77 5.82 18.62 2.14
C ILE A 77 4.75 18.85 3.21
N SER A 78 3.63 18.16 3.07
CA SER A 78 2.48 18.27 3.95
C SER A 78 2.04 16.91 4.48
N TYR A 79 1.51 16.90 5.70
CA TYR A 79 0.66 15.81 6.15
C TYR A 79 -0.73 16.02 5.56
N HIS A 80 -0.90 15.61 4.29
CA HIS A 80 -2.17 15.68 3.57
C HIS A 80 -2.77 14.28 3.48
N MET A 81 -3.81 14.04 4.27
CA MET A 81 -4.60 12.82 4.24
C MET A 81 -6.01 13.13 3.73
N GLY A 82 -6.61 12.20 3.00
CA GLY A 82 -7.99 12.26 2.55
C GLY A 82 -8.38 11.02 1.78
N ILE A 83 -9.68 10.75 1.70
CA ILE A 83 -10.21 9.59 0.98
C ILE A 83 -11.33 9.98 0.02
N ASP A 84 -11.45 9.22 -1.06
CA ASP A 84 -12.61 9.20 -1.95
C ASP A 84 -13.22 7.78 -2.00
N GLY A 85 -14.07 7.51 -2.99
CA GLY A 85 -14.75 6.21 -3.11
C GLY A 85 -13.81 5.01 -3.27
N ILE A 86 -12.67 5.16 -3.97
CA ILE A 86 -11.74 4.04 -4.14
C ILE A 86 -10.92 3.82 -2.87
N SER A 87 -10.47 4.88 -2.21
CA SER A 87 -9.70 4.78 -0.97
C SER A 87 -10.56 4.25 0.19
N LEU A 88 -11.83 4.66 0.26
CA LEU A 88 -12.77 4.21 1.30
C LEU A 88 -12.85 2.68 1.37
N LEU A 89 -13.12 2.03 0.24
CA LEU A 89 -13.29 0.57 0.21
C LEU A 89 -11.98 -0.15 0.56
N LEU A 90 -10.84 0.39 0.13
CA LEU A 90 -9.53 -0.20 0.40
C LEU A 90 -9.12 -0.05 1.87
N VAL A 91 -9.45 1.07 2.53
CA VAL A 91 -9.23 1.26 3.97
C VAL A 91 -10.09 0.30 4.80
N LEU A 92 -11.38 0.16 4.47
CA LEU A 92 -12.28 -0.78 5.14
C LEU A 92 -11.83 -2.23 4.95
N LEU A 93 -11.45 -2.60 3.73
CA LEU A 93 -10.91 -3.93 3.42
C LEU A 93 -9.62 -4.21 4.21
N THR A 94 -8.72 -3.22 4.29
CA THR A 94 -7.43 -3.36 4.97
C THR A 94 -7.61 -3.59 6.46
N THR A 95 -8.44 -2.77 7.12
CA THR A 95 -8.71 -2.91 8.56
C THR A 95 -9.44 -4.21 8.88
N PHE A 96 -10.40 -4.62 8.04
CA PHE A 96 -11.11 -5.89 8.18
C PHE A 96 -10.17 -7.10 8.04
N LEU A 97 -9.37 -7.14 6.96
CA LEU A 97 -8.45 -8.26 6.72
C LEU A 97 -7.32 -8.30 7.75
N SER A 98 -6.87 -7.17 8.29
CA SER A 98 -5.84 -7.14 9.34
C SER A 98 -6.33 -7.83 10.61
N ALA A 99 -7.58 -7.59 11.02
CA ALA A 99 -8.19 -8.28 12.16
C ALA A 99 -8.31 -9.79 11.93
N LEU A 100 -8.76 -10.23 10.75
CA LEU A 100 -8.85 -11.65 10.39
C LEU A 100 -7.48 -12.32 10.27
N ALA A 101 -6.50 -11.63 9.69
CA ALA A 101 -5.15 -12.11 9.55
C ALA A 101 -4.55 -12.38 10.94
N ILE A 102 -4.67 -11.45 11.89
CA ILE A 102 -4.23 -11.65 13.27
C ILE A 102 -4.99 -12.80 13.96
N LEU A 103 -6.31 -12.90 13.78
CA LEU A 103 -7.12 -13.97 14.36
C LEU A 103 -6.63 -15.37 13.93
N SER A 104 -6.20 -15.51 12.68
CA SER A 104 -5.70 -16.77 12.10
C SER A 104 -4.37 -17.27 12.71
N THR A 105 -3.70 -16.48 13.56
CA THR A 105 -2.32 -16.75 14.02
C THR A 105 -2.21 -17.63 15.26
N TRP A 106 -3.31 -17.90 15.97
CA TRP A 106 -3.28 -18.55 17.30
C TRP A 106 -2.61 -19.92 17.28
N SER A 107 -2.93 -20.75 16.29
CA SER A 107 -2.30 -22.06 16.08
C SER A 107 -1.12 -22.02 15.11
N ALA A 108 -1.05 -21.01 14.23
CA ALA A 108 -0.08 -20.96 13.15
C ALA A 108 1.29 -20.40 13.57
N VAL A 109 1.34 -19.51 14.57
CA VAL A 109 2.59 -18.84 14.99
C VAL A 109 2.87 -19.14 16.45
N THR A 110 3.85 -20.00 16.70
CA THR A 110 4.28 -20.43 18.04
C THR A 110 5.59 -19.79 18.48
N GLU A 111 6.48 -19.47 17.55
CA GLU A 111 7.76 -18.82 17.80
C GLU A 111 7.77 -17.35 17.39
N GLY A 112 8.48 -16.52 18.16
CA GLY A 112 8.63 -15.09 17.84
C GLY A 112 7.30 -14.32 17.83
N VAL A 113 6.26 -14.78 18.55
CA VAL A 113 4.89 -14.24 18.53
C VAL A 113 4.86 -12.71 18.68
N LYS A 114 5.68 -12.16 19.59
CA LYS A 114 5.81 -10.71 19.81
C LYS A 114 6.22 -9.98 18.53
N GLY A 115 7.28 -10.43 17.87
CA GLY A 115 7.76 -9.82 16.64
C GLY A 115 6.73 -9.94 15.50
N TYR A 116 6.04 -11.08 15.42
CA TYR A 116 5.03 -11.30 14.38
C TYR A 116 3.84 -10.36 14.53
N MET A 117 3.29 -10.22 15.74
CA MET A 117 2.16 -9.32 16.00
C MET A 117 2.53 -7.86 15.78
N VAL A 118 3.74 -7.45 16.20
CA VAL A 118 4.25 -6.10 15.94
C VAL A 118 4.36 -5.85 14.43
N SER A 119 4.90 -6.80 13.67
CA SER A 119 5.01 -6.69 12.22
C SER A 119 3.64 -6.58 11.53
N LEU A 120 2.63 -7.35 11.96
CA LEU A 120 1.28 -7.26 11.39
C LEU A 120 0.62 -5.90 11.65
N LEU A 121 0.67 -5.40 12.89
CA LEU A 121 0.13 -4.07 13.20
C LEU A 121 0.91 -2.95 12.50
N PHE A 122 2.23 -3.10 12.36
CA PHE A 122 3.05 -2.10 11.67
C PHE A 122 2.78 -2.11 10.16
N LEU A 123 2.53 -3.29 9.60
CA LEU A 123 2.07 -3.44 8.23
C LEU A 123 0.72 -2.75 8.04
N GLU A 124 -0.23 -2.93 8.95
CA GLU A 124 -1.54 -2.26 8.92
C GLU A 124 -1.42 -0.73 8.81
N VAL A 125 -0.53 -0.10 9.60
CA VAL A 125 -0.24 1.35 9.54
C VAL A 125 0.20 1.77 8.15
N GLY A 126 1.20 1.08 7.59
CA GLY A 126 1.72 1.37 6.26
C GLY A 126 0.64 1.22 5.19
N MET A 127 -0.16 0.15 5.27
CA MET A 127 -1.19 -0.11 4.28
C MET A 127 -2.31 0.93 4.28
N ILE A 128 -2.79 1.34 5.46
CA ILE A 128 -3.82 2.38 5.57
C ILE A 128 -3.26 3.73 5.11
N GLY A 129 -2.03 4.06 5.53
CA GLY A 129 -1.38 5.31 5.16
C GLY A 129 -1.25 5.49 3.65
N VAL A 130 -0.93 4.43 2.90
CA VAL A 130 -0.87 4.44 1.42
C VAL A 130 -2.20 4.88 0.79
N PHE A 131 -3.33 4.37 1.28
CA PHE A 131 -4.64 4.69 0.69
C PHE A 131 -5.20 6.06 1.09
N CYS A 132 -4.74 6.60 2.22
CA CYS A 132 -5.16 7.89 2.73
C CYS A 132 -4.26 9.06 2.29
N SER A 133 -3.03 8.80 1.84
CA SER A 133 -2.07 9.87 1.53
C SER A 133 -2.41 10.62 0.24
N LEU A 134 -2.44 11.95 0.34
CA LEU A 134 -2.61 12.90 -0.76
C LEU A 134 -1.37 13.78 -0.99
N ASP A 135 -0.29 13.54 -0.24
CA ASP A 135 1.04 14.08 -0.49
C ASP A 135 1.97 12.95 -0.98
N PHE A 136 2.75 13.17 -2.03
CA PHE A 136 3.61 12.15 -2.62
C PHE A 136 4.73 11.65 -1.71
N ILE A 137 5.32 12.52 -0.88
CA ILE A 137 6.36 12.09 0.07
C ILE A 137 5.71 11.27 1.19
N LEU A 138 4.56 11.71 1.70
CA LEU A 138 3.81 10.94 2.69
C LEU A 138 3.40 9.56 2.16
N PHE A 139 2.87 9.52 0.93
CA PHE A 139 2.54 8.29 0.22
C PHE A 139 3.77 7.39 0.09
N TYR A 140 4.91 7.93 -0.35
CA TYR A 140 6.15 7.19 -0.54
C TYR A 140 6.66 6.60 0.77
N VAL A 141 6.60 7.38 1.86
CA VAL A 141 6.99 6.91 3.20
C VAL A 141 6.14 5.71 3.62
N PHE A 142 4.81 5.79 3.54
CA PHE A 142 3.96 4.66 3.89
C PHE A 142 4.16 3.46 2.95
N TRP A 143 4.39 3.72 1.66
CA TRP A 143 4.65 2.71 0.64
C TRP A 143 5.92 1.91 0.94
N GLU A 144 6.99 2.56 1.39
CA GLU A 144 8.24 1.90 1.77
C GLU A 144 8.16 1.28 3.17
N VAL A 145 7.53 1.98 4.12
CA VAL A 145 7.36 1.50 5.50
C VAL A 145 6.64 0.17 5.52
N MET A 146 5.61 -0.06 4.69
CA MET A 146 4.92 -1.35 4.62
C MET A 146 5.79 -2.50 4.10
N LEU A 147 6.84 -2.23 3.31
CA LEU A 147 7.71 -3.28 2.78
C LEU A 147 8.56 -3.92 3.89
N ILE A 148 8.96 -3.14 4.90
CA ILE A 148 9.81 -3.57 6.01
C ILE A 148 9.16 -4.71 6.83
N PRO A 149 7.96 -4.56 7.41
CA PRO A 149 7.32 -5.64 8.16
C PRO A 149 6.99 -6.83 7.27
N MET A 150 6.61 -6.61 5.99
CA MET A 150 6.32 -7.72 5.09
C MET A 150 7.58 -8.55 4.78
N TYR A 151 8.73 -7.89 4.59
CA TYR A 151 10.02 -8.56 4.45
C TYR A 151 10.32 -9.46 5.65
N PHE A 152 10.11 -8.97 6.88
CA PHE A 152 10.32 -9.78 8.08
C PHE A 152 9.30 -10.92 8.23
N ILE A 153 8.01 -10.66 7.92
CA ILE A 153 6.95 -11.68 7.95
C ILE A 153 7.33 -12.87 7.06
N ILE A 154 7.81 -12.61 5.85
CA ILE A 154 8.29 -13.67 4.95
C ILE A 154 9.59 -14.25 5.49
N GLY A 155 10.62 -13.44 5.71
CA GLY A 155 11.99 -13.91 5.96
C GLY A 155 12.20 -14.67 7.29
N ILE A 156 11.42 -14.36 8.33
CA ILE A 156 11.55 -14.97 9.66
C ILE A 156 10.53 -16.10 9.87
N TRP A 157 9.27 -15.90 9.47
CA TRP A 157 8.17 -16.84 9.74
C TRP A 157 7.68 -17.61 8.51
N GLY A 158 8.34 -17.43 7.36
CA GLY A 158 8.02 -18.16 6.15
C GLY A 158 8.55 -19.60 6.12
N GLY A 159 8.31 -20.25 4.98
CA GLY A 159 8.68 -21.62 4.68
C GLY A 159 10.18 -21.86 4.39
N PRO A 160 10.53 -23.01 3.80
CA PRO A 160 11.93 -23.43 3.60
C PRO A 160 12.79 -22.46 2.79
N ARG A 161 12.24 -21.77 1.79
CA ARG A 161 12.98 -20.82 0.94
C ARG A 161 12.66 -19.36 1.28
N ARG A 162 12.19 -19.10 2.50
CA ARG A 162 11.78 -17.78 2.99
C ARG A 162 12.79 -16.65 2.74
N ILE A 163 14.10 -16.90 2.89
CA ILE A 163 15.13 -15.88 2.69
C ILE A 163 15.19 -15.47 1.22
N TYR A 164 15.20 -16.45 0.32
CA TYR A 164 15.18 -16.21 -1.13
C TYR A 164 13.93 -15.42 -1.53
N ALA A 165 12.75 -15.86 -1.07
CA ALA A 165 11.49 -15.19 -1.38
C ALA A 165 11.43 -13.76 -0.82
N ALA A 166 11.85 -13.54 0.43
CA ALA A 166 11.85 -12.23 1.06
C ALA A 166 12.80 -11.26 0.35
N VAL A 167 14.03 -11.70 0.04
CA VAL A 167 15.01 -10.87 -0.67
C VAL A 167 14.54 -10.56 -2.10
N LYS A 168 14.01 -11.56 -2.82
CA LYS A 168 13.45 -11.36 -4.16
C LYS A 168 12.29 -10.37 -4.15
N PHE A 169 11.33 -10.54 -3.24
CA PHE A 169 10.22 -9.61 -3.02
C PHE A 169 10.71 -8.18 -2.78
N PHE A 170 11.65 -8.01 -1.85
CA PHE A 170 12.19 -6.71 -1.48
C PHE A 170 12.91 -6.06 -2.66
N ILE A 171 13.82 -6.75 -3.33
CA ILE A 171 14.57 -6.19 -4.46
C ILE A 171 13.65 -5.81 -5.62
N TYR A 172 12.68 -6.68 -5.97
CA TYR A 172 11.72 -6.37 -7.04
C TYR A 172 10.94 -5.10 -6.72
N THR A 173 10.33 -5.04 -5.54
CA THR A 173 9.46 -3.91 -5.17
C THR A 173 10.24 -2.63 -4.96
N MET A 174 11.40 -2.69 -4.28
CA MET A 174 12.28 -1.54 -4.06
C MET A 174 12.80 -0.95 -5.37
N SER A 175 13.16 -1.80 -6.35
CA SER A 175 13.65 -1.32 -7.66
C SER A 175 12.58 -0.48 -8.38
N GLY A 176 11.32 -0.91 -8.32
CA GLY A 176 10.20 -0.14 -8.83
C GLY A 176 9.99 1.17 -8.06
N SER A 177 10.02 1.09 -6.72
CA SER A 177 9.84 2.27 -5.86
C SER A 177 10.89 3.36 -6.09
N VAL A 178 12.16 3.01 -6.31
CA VAL A 178 13.21 4.02 -6.57
C VAL A 178 12.91 4.79 -7.86
N LEU A 179 12.43 4.12 -8.90
CA LEU A 179 12.02 4.78 -10.15
C LEU A 179 10.80 5.67 -9.96
N MET A 180 9.83 5.24 -9.15
CA MET A 180 8.70 6.07 -8.75
C MET A 180 9.16 7.34 -8.01
N LEU A 181 10.15 7.24 -7.11
CA LEU A 181 10.70 8.41 -6.42
C LEU A 181 11.32 9.41 -7.40
N VAL A 182 12.05 8.93 -8.41
CA VAL A 182 12.58 9.80 -9.47
C VAL A 182 11.45 10.51 -10.20
N ALA A 183 10.37 9.81 -10.55
CA ALA A 183 9.20 10.41 -11.19
C ALA A 183 8.52 11.49 -10.31
N ILE A 184 8.38 11.22 -9.01
CA ILE A 184 7.87 12.17 -8.02
C ILE A 184 8.74 13.45 -7.97
N LEU A 185 10.07 13.31 -7.95
CA LEU A 185 10.98 14.45 -7.95
C LEU A 185 10.92 15.25 -9.27
N VAL A 186 10.80 14.57 -10.42
CA VAL A 186 10.60 15.25 -11.70
C VAL A 186 9.30 16.05 -11.70
N LEU A 187 8.21 15.47 -11.21
CA LEU A 187 6.94 16.18 -11.04
C LEU A 187 7.10 17.43 -10.15
N TYR A 188 7.77 17.29 -9.00
CA TYR A 188 8.04 18.39 -8.08
C TYR A 188 8.74 19.58 -8.75
N PHE A 189 9.82 19.34 -9.50
CA PHE A 189 10.53 20.40 -10.21
C PHE A 189 9.73 20.96 -11.40
N MET A 190 8.97 20.13 -12.10
CA MET A 190 8.09 20.56 -13.19
C MET A 190 6.96 21.45 -12.69
N HIS A 191 6.38 21.13 -11.53
CA HIS A 191 5.35 21.95 -10.90
C HIS A 191 5.87 23.33 -10.55
N TYR A 192 7.06 23.41 -9.93
CA TYR A 192 7.72 24.68 -9.64
C TYR A 192 7.97 25.51 -10.91
N LYS A 193 8.43 24.87 -12.00
CA LYS A 193 8.69 25.57 -13.26
C LYS A 193 7.44 26.26 -13.85
N VAL A 194 6.26 25.67 -13.65
CA VAL A 194 4.99 26.19 -14.18
C VAL A 194 4.32 27.17 -13.23
N THR A 195 4.34 26.89 -11.92
CA THR A 195 3.53 27.61 -10.92
C THR A 195 4.34 28.53 -10.02
N GLY A 196 5.67 28.36 -9.95
CA GLY A 196 6.55 29.02 -8.99
C GLY A 196 6.47 28.47 -7.57
N VAL A 197 5.70 27.39 -7.33
CA VAL A 197 5.46 26.82 -6.01
C VAL A 197 5.95 25.37 -5.95
N TYR A 198 6.72 25.06 -4.90
CA TYR A 198 7.08 23.70 -4.54
C TYR A 198 5.95 23.04 -3.76
N THR A 199 5.53 21.84 -4.15
CA THR A 199 4.48 21.08 -3.47
C THR A 199 4.63 19.59 -3.77
N PHE A 200 4.27 18.74 -2.83
CA PHE A 200 4.07 17.31 -3.07
C PHE A 200 2.59 16.90 -3.07
N ASP A 201 1.66 17.86 -3.01
CA ASP A 201 0.22 17.61 -3.10
C ASP A 201 -0.14 16.96 -4.44
N ILE A 202 -0.68 15.75 -4.38
CA ILE A 202 -1.03 14.91 -5.54
C ILE A 202 -2.09 15.60 -6.42
N LEU A 203 -3.04 16.31 -5.81
CA LEU A 203 -4.20 16.86 -6.51
C LEU A 203 -3.82 18.04 -7.42
N THR A 204 -2.76 18.77 -7.11
CA THR A 204 -2.30 19.89 -7.95
C THR A 204 -1.73 19.40 -9.28
N TYR A 205 -1.17 18.19 -9.31
CA TYR A 205 -0.58 17.61 -10.51
C TYR A 205 -1.60 17.23 -11.58
N TYR A 206 -2.87 17.01 -11.21
CA TYR A 206 -3.94 16.69 -12.16
C TYR A 206 -4.16 17.80 -13.19
N ASN A 207 -3.87 19.05 -12.81
CA ASN A 207 -4.08 20.23 -13.64
C ASN A 207 -2.77 20.85 -14.15
N LEU A 208 -1.63 20.20 -13.95
CA LEU A 208 -0.32 20.79 -14.28
C LEU A 208 -0.08 20.94 -15.81
N GLY A 209 -0.79 20.16 -16.64
CA GLY A 209 -0.69 20.28 -18.10
C GLY A 209 0.67 19.87 -18.65
N LEU A 210 1.18 18.69 -18.26
CA LEU A 210 2.52 18.23 -18.64
C LEU A 210 2.67 17.97 -20.15
N PRO A 211 3.79 18.36 -20.78
CA PRO A 211 4.09 18.02 -22.16
C PRO A 211 4.10 16.49 -22.41
N SER A 212 3.61 16.05 -23.56
CA SER A 212 3.48 14.62 -23.89
C SER A 212 4.79 13.83 -23.78
N SER A 213 5.92 14.44 -24.16
CA SER A 213 7.24 13.80 -24.04
C SER A 213 7.65 13.52 -22.59
N ILE A 214 7.27 14.40 -21.66
CA ILE A 214 7.53 14.21 -20.23
C ILE A 214 6.54 13.19 -19.67
N GLN A 215 5.27 13.24 -20.09
CA GLN A 215 4.27 12.26 -19.67
C GLN A 215 4.70 10.83 -20.03
N PHE A 216 5.30 10.61 -21.20
CA PHE A 216 5.81 9.30 -21.61
C PHE A 216 6.81 8.72 -20.59
N TRP A 217 7.84 9.49 -20.21
CA TRP A 217 8.88 9.02 -19.28
C TRP A 217 8.36 8.84 -17.85
N LEU A 218 7.55 9.78 -17.38
CA LEU A 218 6.89 9.66 -16.09
C LEU A 218 5.96 8.44 -16.05
N PHE A 219 5.23 8.20 -17.14
CA PHE A 219 4.33 7.06 -17.25
C PHE A 219 5.11 5.76 -17.15
N LEU A 220 6.22 5.59 -17.87
CA LEU A 220 7.05 4.40 -17.77
C LEU A 220 7.60 4.17 -16.35
N ALA A 221 8.03 5.23 -15.66
CA ALA A 221 8.57 5.13 -14.31
C ALA A 221 7.49 4.71 -13.29
N PHE A 222 6.32 5.35 -13.29
CA PHE A 222 5.18 4.95 -12.47
C PHE A 222 4.65 3.57 -12.87
N PHE A 223 4.54 3.30 -14.17
CA PHE A 223 4.06 2.03 -14.70
C PHE A 223 4.92 0.89 -14.22
N LEU A 224 6.25 0.98 -14.27
CA LEU A 224 7.11 -0.10 -13.82
C LEU A 224 6.94 -0.36 -12.32
N ALA A 225 6.89 0.69 -11.50
CA ALA A 225 6.66 0.57 -10.05
C ALA A 225 5.34 -0.12 -9.72
N PHE A 226 4.26 0.30 -10.38
CA PHE A 226 2.93 -0.26 -10.16
C PHE A 226 2.76 -1.64 -10.80
N ALA A 227 3.29 -1.88 -12.00
CA ALA A 227 3.25 -3.16 -12.70
C ALA A 227 3.97 -4.26 -11.94
N ILE A 228 5.09 -3.95 -11.27
CA ILE A 228 5.75 -4.88 -10.34
C ILE A 228 4.82 -5.19 -9.17
N LYS A 229 4.13 -4.20 -8.59
CA LYS A 229 3.22 -4.38 -7.45
C LYS A 229 1.88 -5.04 -7.82
N VAL A 230 1.40 -4.93 -9.06
CA VAL A 230 0.21 -5.58 -9.66
C VAL A 230 0.48 -7.00 -10.22
N PRO A 231 1.70 -7.52 -10.06
CA PRO A 231 2.30 -8.57 -10.91
C PRO A 231 1.83 -8.64 -12.36
N MET A 232 2.04 -7.58 -13.15
CA MET A 232 1.82 -7.68 -14.60
C MET A 232 2.89 -8.53 -15.27
N PHE A 233 2.58 -9.19 -16.39
CA PHE A 233 3.61 -9.78 -17.25
C PHE A 233 4.55 -8.67 -17.79
N PRO A 234 5.88 -8.85 -17.80
CA PRO A 234 6.69 -9.97 -17.29
C PRO A 234 7.20 -9.81 -15.83
N PHE A 235 6.74 -8.80 -15.09
CA PHE A 235 7.24 -8.38 -13.77
C PHE A 235 6.64 -9.14 -12.57
N HIS A 236 6.06 -10.32 -12.78
CA HIS A 236 5.27 -11.04 -11.77
C HIS A 236 6.03 -12.15 -11.03
N THR A 237 7.27 -12.45 -11.40
CA THR A 237 7.97 -13.68 -10.94
C THR A 237 8.27 -13.69 -9.45
N TRP A 238 8.23 -12.55 -8.76
CA TRP A 238 8.38 -12.47 -7.31
C TRP A 238 7.14 -13.00 -6.56
N LEU A 239 5.96 -12.91 -7.18
CA LEU A 239 4.67 -13.17 -6.55
C LEU A 239 4.51 -14.63 -6.08
N PRO A 240 4.74 -15.66 -6.93
CA PRO A 240 4.53 -17.04 -6.51
C PRO A 240 5.45 -17.43 -5.36
N ASP A 241 6.73 -17.04 -5.42
CA ASP A 241 7.70 -17.33 -4.36
C ASP A 241 7.31 -16.66 -3.04
N ALA A 242 6.85 -15.40 -3.08
CA ALA A 242 6.41 -14.68 -1.90
C ALA A 242 5.16 -15.32 -1.27
N HIS A 243 4.19 -15.75 -2.07
CA HIS A 243 2.94 -16.35 -1.58
C HIS A 243 3.11 -17.75 -1.01
N VAL A 244 3.91 -18.58 -1.67
CA VAL A 244 4.19 -19.96 -1.24
C VAL A 244 4.90 -19.94 0.11
N GLU A 245 5.94 -19.10 0.22
CA GLU A 245 6.78 -19.06 1.41
C GLU A 245 6.16 -18.24 2.54
N ALA A 246 5.25 -17.30 2.28
CA ALA A 246 4.62 -16.52 3.35
C ALA A 246 3.73 -17.40 4.27
N PRO A 247 3.69 -17.10 5.58
CA PRO A 247 2.71 -17.68 6.49
C PRO A 247 1.29 -17.25 6.07
N THR A 248 0.27 -18.02 6.44
CA THR A 248 -1.12 -17.83 5.98
C THR A 248 -1.62 -16.40 6.14
N ALA A 249 -1.44 -15.78 7.31
CA ALA A 249 -1.83 -14.39 7.55
C ALA A 249 -1.06 -13.41 6.64
N GLY A 250 0.22 -13.67 6.38
CA GLY A 250 1.02 -12.90 5.42
C GLY A 250 0.49 -13.03 3.99
N SER A 251 0.13 -14.23 3.54
CA SER A 251 -0.44 -14.45 2.21
C SER A 251 -1.81 -13.79 2.03
N VAL A 252 -2.66 -13.82 3.07
CA VAL A 252 -3.96 -13.12 3.08
C VAL A 252 -3.77 -11.63 2.87
N ILE A 253 -2.84 -11.01 3.60
CA ILE A 253 -2.57 -9.57 3.47
C ILE A 253 -1.91 -9.25 2.13
N LEU A 254 -0.95 -10.06 1.68
CA LEU A 254 -0.25 -9.85 0.41
C LEU A 254 -1.23 -9.87 -0.76
N ALA A 255 -2.07 -10.91 -0.88
CA ALA A 255 -3.06 -11.02 -1.95
C ALA A 255 -4.23 -10.05 -1.74
N GLY A 256 -4.69 -9.92 -0.50
CA GLY A 256 -5.88 -9.17 -0.12
C GLY A 256 -5.73 -7.66 -0.29
N VAL A 257 -4.56 -7.12 0.05
CA VAL A 257 -4.33 -5.66 0.14
C VAL A 257 -3.13 -5.20 -0.70
N LEU A 258 -1.94 -5.80 -0.53
CA LEU A 258 -0.72 -5.26 -1.16
C LEU A 258 -0.79 -5.21 -2.69
N LEU A 259 -1.44 -6.20 -3.32
CA LEU A 259 -1.64 -6.20 -4.77
C LEU A 259 -2.57 -5.07 -5.25
N LYS A 260 -3.53 -4.65 -4.41
CA LYS A 260 -4.47 -3.57 -4.75
C LYS A 260 -3.81 -2.19 -4.70
N MET A 261 -2.66 -2.08 -4.05
CA MET A 261 -1.92 -0.81 -3.99
C MET A 261 -1.30 -0.44 -5.33
N GLY A 262 -0.87 -1.43 -6.10
CA GLY A 262 -0.37 -1.18 -7.45
C GLY A 262 -1.48 -0.67 -8.38
N THR A 263 -2.66 -1.28 -8.34
CA THR A 263 -3.81 -0.80 -9.13
C THR A 263 -4.34 0.53 -8.62
N TYR A 264 -4.34 0.76 -7.30
CA TYR A 264 -4.60 2.07 -6.71
C TYR A 264 -3.64 3.13 -7.27
N GLY A 265 -2.34 2.82 -7.36
CA GLY A 265 -1.35 3.72 -7.93
C GLY A 265 -1.63 4.09 -9.39
N PHE A 266 -2.00 3.12 -10.23
CA PHE A 266 -2.43 3.39 -11.60
C PHE A 266 -3.64 4.34 -11.66
N LEU A 267 -4.68 4.06 -10.86
CA LEU A 267 -5.91 4.84 -10.86
C LEU A 267 -5.74 6.25 -10.29
N ARG A 268 -4.97 6.39 -9.19
CA ARG A 268 -4.79 7.65 -8.48
C ARG A 268 -3.74 8.56 -9.11
N PHE A 269 -2.68 7.99 -9.69
CA PHE A 269 -1.54 8.77 -10.16
C PHE A 269 -1.42 8.72 -11.68
N SER A 270 -1.28 7.54 -12.29
CA SER A 270 -1.00 7.44 -13.72
C SER A 270 -2.12 8.02 -14.58
N LEU A 271 -3.37 7.61 -14.37
CA LEU A 271 -4.50 8.06 -15.18
C LEU A 271 -4.75 9.58 -15.12
N PRO A 272 -4.90 10.20 -13.93
CA PRO A 272 -5.22 11.62 -13.85
C PRO A 272 -4.03 12.56 -14.06
N ILE A 273 -2.80 12.16 -13.68
CA ILE A 273 -1.60 13.02 -13.86
C ILE A 273 -1.07 12.92 -15.29
N LEU A 274 -1.17 11.74 -15.91
CA LEU A 274 -0.54 11.42 -17.20
C LEU A 274 -1.58 10.91 -18.22
N PRO A 275 -2.66 11.66 -18.49
CA PRO A 275 -3.79 11.16 -19.27
C PRO A 275 -3.42 10.83 -20.72
N LYS A 276 -2.54 11.63 -21.35
CA LYS A 276 -2.15 11.40 -22.74
C LYS A 276 -1.29 10.15 -22.87
N ALA A 277 -0.27 10.01 -22.03
CA ALA A 277 0.54 8.79 -22.00
C ALA A 277 -0.31 7.56 -21.63
N SER A 278 -1.24 7.68 -20.68
CA SER A 278 -2.15 6.57 -20.33
C SER A 278 -2.95 6.09 -21.54
N ILE A 279 -3.46 7.00 -22.37
CA ILE A 279 -4.18 6.64 -23.62
C ILE A 279 -3.23 5.98 -24.62
N ASP A 280 -2.05 6.56 -24.83
CA ASP A 280 -1.08 6.07 -25.82
C ASP A 280 -0.57 4.65 -25.47
N PHE A 281 -0.49 4.31 -24.18
CA PHE A 281 -0.07 2.99 -23.69
C PHE A 281 -1.20 1.97 -23.54
N ILE A 282 -2.48 2.31 -23.81
CA ILE A 282 -3.61 1.36 -23.74
C ILE A 282 -3.30 0.04 -24.47
N PRO A 283 -2.83 0.03 -25.75
CA PRO A 283 -2.58 -1.22 -26.47
C PRO A 283 -1.54 -2.11 -25.77
N VAL A 284 -0.49 -1.49 -25.20
CA VAL A 284 0.57 -2.21 -24.50
C VAL A 284 0.04 -2.81 -23.19
N ILE A 285 -0.69 -2.03 -22.40
CA ILE A 285 -1.26 -2.49 -21.12
C ILE A 285 -2.24 -3.63 -21.36
N LEU A 286 -3.12 -3.50 -22.37
CA LEU A 286 -4.06 -4.55 -22.73
C LEU A 286 -3.33 -5.82 -23.18
N PHE A 287 -2.31 -5.69 -24.03
CA PHE A 287 -1.50 -6.82 -24.47
C PHE A 287 -0.85 -7.54 -23.27
N LEU A 288 -0.16 -6.80 -22.39
CA LEU A 288 0.48 -7.38 -21.21
C LEU A 288 -0.52 -8.01 -20.24
N SER A 289 -1.72 -7.43 -20.11
CA SER A 289 -2.79 -7.95 -19.26
C SER A 289 -3.35 -9.26 -19.81
N VAL A 290 -3.65 -9.32 -21.11
CA VAL A 290 -4.13 -10.54 -21.77
C VAL A 290 -3.08 -11.64 -21.71
N VAL A 291 -1.82 -11.32 -21.98
CA VAL A 291 -0.71 -12.27 -21.82
C VAL A 291 -0.61 -12.74 -20.38
N GLY A 292 -0.70 -11.84 -19.40
CA GLY A 292 -0.67 -12.18 -17.97
C GLY A 292 -1.78 -13.15 -17.56
N ILE A 293 -3.02 -12.93 -18.04
CA ILE A 293 -4.17 -13.80 -17.77
C ILE A 293 -3.93 -15.20 -18.37
N ILE A 294 -3.56 -15.27 -19.65
CA ILE A 294 -3.37 -16.55 -20.34
C ILE A 294 -2.16 -17.29 -19.77
N TYR A 295 -1.03 -16.61 -19.62
CA TYR A 295 0.21 -17.17 -19.09
C TYR A 295 0.03 -17.67 -17.65
N GLY A 296 -0.58 -16.85 -16.78
CA GLY A 296 -0.89 -17.23 -15.41
C GLY A 296 -1.73 -18.50 -15.34
N ALA A 297 -2.81 -18.57 -16.13
CA ALA A 297 -3.67 -19.76 -16.18
C ALA A 297 -2.91 -21.02 -16.65
N LEU A 298 -2.09 -20.91 -17.70
CA LEU A 298 -1.29 -22.02 -18.21
C LEU A 298 -0.22 -22.50 -17.21
N VAL A 299 0.44 -21.57 -16.51
CA VAL A 299 1.44 -21.92 -15.49
C VAL A 299 0.80 -22.57 -14.28
N SER A 300 -0.38 -22.10 -13.85
CA SER A 300 -1.15 -22.72 -12.77
C SER A 300 -1.58 -24.15 -13.09
N LEU A 301 -1.94 -24.46 -14.35
CA LEU A 301 -2.22 -25.85 -14.77
C LEU A 301 -1.01 -26.78 -14.64
N ALA A 302 0.21 -26.24 -14.68
CA ALA A 302 1.45 -26.98 -14.54
C ALA A 302 2.04 -26.92 -13.11
N GLN A 303 1.35 -26.31 -12.14
CA GLN A 303 1.79 -26.30 -10.74
C GLN A 303 1.19 -27.47 -9.95
N ASP A 304 2.03 -28.19 -9.22
CA ASP A 304 1.60 -29.20 -8.24
C ASP A 304 1.36 -28.61 -6.84
N ASP A 305 1.87 -27.41 -6.57
CA ASP A 305 1.77 -26.74 -5.27
C ASP A 305 0.48 -25.93 -5.18
N ILE A 306 -0.40 -26.29 -4.25
CA ILE A 306 -1.72 -25.66 -4.06
C ILE A 306 -1.66 -24.16 -3.70
N LYS A 307 -0.56 -23.68 -3.13
CA LYS A 307 -0.38 -22.25 -2.80
C LYS A 307 0.14 -21.45 -3.99
N LYS A 308 0.67 -22.10 -5.02
CA LYS A 308 1.42 -21.46 -6.11
C LYS A 308 0.56 -21.18 -7.33
#